data_AF-A0A920JMS4-F1
#
_entry.id   AF-A0A920JMS4-F1
#
_cell.length_a   1.000
_cell.length_b   1.000
_cell.length_c   1.000
_cell.angle_alpha   90.00
_cell.angle_beta   90.00
_cell.angle_gamma   90.00
#
_symmetry.space_group_name_H-M   'P 1'
#
loop_
_entity.id
_entity.type
_entity.pdbx_description
1 polymer ?
#
loop_
_entity_poly.entity_id
_entity_poly.type
_entity_poly.pdbx_seq_one_letter_code
_entity_poly.pdbx_strand_id
1 'polypeptide(L)'
;MNKRVINRLPQLMIGLFLCGMGLGFTIEANLGLNPWDVFHDGFSKLINVKIGQASVITGFIVLLGWIPLKQKPFIGTILNILTIGNVTDITMHYIQSPDDLI
;
A
#
# COMPACT_ATOMS: atom_id res chain seq x y z
N MET A 1 3.60 -14.87 -20.65
CA MET A 1 4.13 -14.75 -19.28
C MET A 1 4.87 -16.04 -18.94
N ASN A 2 6.12 -15.97 -18.48
CA ASN A 2 6.97 -17.15 -18.29
C ASN A 2 6.39 -18.06 -17.18
N LYS A 3 6.34 -19.39 -17.34
CA LYS A 3 5.72 -20.31 -16.34
C LYS A 3 6.29 -20.11 -14.92
N ARG A 4 7.57 -19.74 -14.81
CA ARG A 4 8.21 -19.40 -13.53
C ARG A 4 7.60 -18.18 -12.83
N VAL A 5 7.22 -17.14 -13.59
CA VAL A 5 6.60 -15.93 -13.02
C VAL A 5 5.22 -16.24 -12.46
N ILE A 6 4.44 -17.04 -13.18
CA ILE A 6 3.10 -17.46 -12.74
C ILE A 6 3.18 -18.24 -11.42
N ASN A 7 4.14 -19.16 -11.30
CA ASN A 7 4.32 -19.94 -10.08
C ASN A 7 4.79 -19.10 -8.87
N ARG A 8 5.35 -17.90 -9.10
CA ARG A 8 5.78 -16.99 -8.03
C ARG A 8 4.71 -15.96 -7.65
N LEU A 9 3.66 -15.78 -8.45
CA LEU A 9 2.57 -14.84 -8.16
C LEU A 9 1.90 -15.10 -6.81
N PRO A 10 1.57 -16.36 -6.41
CA PRO A 10 0.98 -16.60 -5.10
C PRO A 10 1.91 -16.18 -3.95
N GLN A 11 3.21 -16.50 -4.06
CA GLN A 11 4.21 -16.12 -3.08
C GLN A 11 4.35 -14.59 -2.98
N LEU A 12 4.30 -13.89 -4.12
CA LEU A 12 4.28 -12.43 -4.16
C LEU A 12 3.03 -11.88 -3.48
N MET A 13 1.84 -12.37 -3.81
CA MET A 13 0.58 -11.89 -3.24
C MET A 13 0.52 -12.07 -1.72
N ILE A 14 0.98 -13.21 -1.22
CA ILE A 14 1.07 -13.46 0.23
C ILE A 14 2.03 -12.46 0.87
N GLY A 15 3.22 -12.24 0.28
CA GLY A 15 4.17 -11.26 0.78
C GLY A 15 3.61 -9.83 0.81
N LEU A 16 2.96 -9.40 -0.27
CA LEU A 16 2.33 -8.08 -0.36
C LEU A 16 1.20 -7.90 0.66
N PHE A 17 0.38 -8.94 0.86
CA PHE A 17 -0.67 -8.95 1.86
C PHE A 17 -0.09 -8.77 3.27
N LEU A 18 0.93 -9.57 3.63
CA LEU A 18 1.59 -9.47 4.92
C LEU A 18 2.25 -8.09 5.12
N CYS A 19 2.84 -7.52 4.08
CA CYS A 19 3.40 -6.16 4.14
C CYS A 19 2.33 -5.10 4.40
N GLY A 20 1.20 -5.14 3.69
CA GLY A 20 0.10 -4.18 3.89
C GLY A 20 -0.52 -4.29 5.28
N MET A 21 -0.63 -5.51 5.81
CA MET A 21 -1.11 -5.77 7.17
C MET A 21 -0.12 -5.27 8.22
N GLY A 22 1.17 -5.53 8.05
CA GLY A 22 2.21 -4.98 8.91
C GLY A 22 2.23 -3.44 8.95
N LEU A 23 2.00 -2.81 7.78
CA LEU A 23 1.88 -1.36 7.69
C LEU A 23 0.66 -0.86 8.48
N GLY A 24 -0.51 -1.47 8.30
CA GLY A 24 -1.72 -1.10 9.05
C GLY A 24 -1.53 -1.22 10.56
N PHE A 25 -0.90 -2.29 11.03
CA PHE A 25 -0.56 -2.42 12.46
C PHE A 25 0.39 -1.32 12.95
N THR A 26 1.39 -0.96 12.16
CA THR A 26 2.37 0.06 12.54
C THR A 26 1.72 1.43 12.66
N ILE A 27 0.78 1.74 11.76
CA ILE A 27 -0.01 2.97 11.78
C ILE A 27 -0.91 3.00 13.01
N GLU A 28 -1.71 1.96 13.25
CA GLU A 28 -2.63 1.89 14.40
C GLU A 28 -1.91 1.89 15.75
N ALA A 29 -0.71 1.31 15.82
CA ALA A 29 0.11 1.31 17.03
C ALA A 29 0.81 2.65 17.30
N ASN A 30 0.60 3.68 16.48
CA ASN A 30 1.22 5.00 16.61
C ASN A 30 2.75 4.97 16.74
N LEU A 31 3.42 4.02 16.09
CA LEU A 31 4.88 3.83 16.17
C LEU A 31 5.70 4.88 15.40
N GLY A 32 5.02 5.85 14.77
CA GLY A 32 5.60 6.80 13.84
C GLY A 32 5.53 6.32 12.40
N LEU A 33 5.38 7.29 11.48
CA LEU A 33 5.21 7.04 10.05
C LEU A 33 6.52 7.33 9.29
N ASN A 34 6.82 6.50 8.29
CA ASN A 34 7.93 6.77 7.37
C ASN A 34 7.56 7.92 6.43
N PRO A 35 8.53 8.59 5.78
CA PRO A 35 8.25 9.76 4.91
C PRO A 35 7.21 9.50 3.82
N TRP A 36 7.19 8.29 3.26
CA TRP A 36 6.19 7.86 2.28
C TRP A 36 4.77 7.81 2.87
N ASP A 37 4.63 7.26 4.07
CA ASP A 37 3.36 7.12 4.76
C ASP A 37 2.88 8.46 5.32
N VAL A 38 3.80 9.33 5.80
CA VAL A 38 3.50 10.71 6.21
C VAL A 38 2.93 11.51 5.03
N PHE A 39 3.51 11.37 3.84
CA PHE A 39 2.98 12.02 2.64
C PHE A 39 1.54 11.56 2.36
N HIS A 40 1.28 10.26 2.45
CA HIS A 40 -0.06 9.72 2.22
C HIS A 40 -1.05 10.05 3.32
N ASP A 41 -0.62 10.16 4.57
CA ASP A 41 -1.45 10.66 5.67
C ASP A 41 -1.85 12.13 5.45
N GLY A 42 -0.90 12.97 5.03
CA GLY A 42 -1.21 14.36 4.66
C GLY A 42 -2.11 14.47 3.42
N PHE A 43 -1.82 13.68 2.38
CA PHE A 43 -2.60 13.69 1.15
C PHE A 43 -4.02 13.15 1.37
N SER A 44 -4.17 12.08 2.16
CA SER A 44 -5.48 11.49 2.49
C SER A 44 -6.39 12.50 3.18
N LYS A 45 -5.84 13.30 4.10
CA LYS A 45 -6.54 14.41 4.78
C LYS A 45 -6.94 15.53 3.82
N LEU A 46 -6.12 15.84 2.82
CA LEU A 46 -6.40 16.89 1.85
C LEU A 46 -7.58 16.55 0.93
N ILE A 47 -7.65 15.30 0.44
CA ILE A 47 -8.68 14.86 -0.50
C ILE A 47 -9.80 14.03 0.14
N ASN A 48 -9.78 13.89 1.47
CA ASN A 48 -10.75 13.16 2.30
C ASN A 48 -10.95 11.70 1.83
N VAL A 49 -9.85 10.96 1.76
CA VAL A 49 -9.83 9.51 1.48
C VAL A 49 -9.06 8.77 2.57
N LYS A 50 -9.04 7.44 2.54
CA LYS A 50 -8.22 6.64 3.46
C LYS A 50 -6.73 6.69 3.09
N ILE A 51 -5.84 6.44 4.05
CA ILE A 51 -4.38 6.48 3.85
C ILE A 51 -3.94 5.47 2.77
N GLY A 52 -4.50 4.25 2.78
CA GLY A 52 -4.22 3.24 1.78
C GLY A 52 -4.68 3.66 0.38
N GLN A 53 -5.89 4.19 0.26
CA GLN A 53 -6.40 4.78 -0.99
C GLN A 53 -5.52 5.92 -1.52
N ALA A 54 -5.08 6.82 -0.65
CA ALA A 54 -4.13 7.89 -1.00
C ALA A 54 -2.82 7.32 -1.55
N SER A 55 -2.33 6.23 -0.97
CA SER A 55 -1.16 5.49 -1.46
C SER A 55 -1.37 4.87 -2.83
N VAL A 56 -2.54 4.27 -3.07
CA VAL A 56 -2.90 3.72 -4.39
C VAL A 56 -2.93 4.81 -5.46
N ILE A 57 -3.61 5.93 -5.18
CA ILE A 57 -3.73 7.06 -6.11
C ILE A 57 -2.35 7.61 -6.46
N THR A 58 -1.52 7.86 -5.45
CA THR A 58 -0.15 8.37 -5.64
C THR A 58 0.69 7.39 -6.44
N GLY A 59 0.59 6.09 -6.14
CA GLY A 59 1.28 5.04 -6.90
C GLY A 59 0.93 5.09 -8.39
N PHE A 60 -0.34 5.27 -8.73
CA PHE A 60 -0.75 5.44 -10.14
C PHE A 60 -0.20 6.72 -10.76
N ILE A 61 -0.18 7.85 -10.04
CA ILE A 61 0.42 9.10 -10.51
C ILE A 61 1.91 8.90 -10.83
N VAL A 62 2.64 8.22 -9.94
CA VAL A 62 4.06 7.90 -10.16
C VAL A 62 4.25 6.99 -11.37
N LEU A 63 3.39 5.98 -11.55
CA LEU A 63 3.42 5.11 -12.72
C LEU A 63 3.16 5.87 -14.03
N LEU A 64 2.25 6.85 -14.03
CA LEU A 64 2.04 7.73 -15.17
C LEU A 64 3.27 8.62 -15.43
N GLY A 65 3.91 9.10 -14.37
CA GLY A 65 5.18 9.82 -14.42
C GLY A 65 6.34 9.00 -15.01
N TRP A 66 6.27 7.67 -14.99
CA TRP A 66 7.25 6.79 -15.64
C TRP A 66 7.09 6.65 -17.16
N ILE A 67 5.93 6.99 -17.71
CA ILE A 67 5.68 6.95 -19.17
C ILE A 67 6.76 7.74 -19.95
N PRO A 68 7.09 8.99 -19.61
CA PRO A 68 8.16 9.73 -20.30
C PRO A 68 9.55 9.11 -20.09
N LEU A 69 9.78 8.40 -18.98
CA LEU A 69 11.04 7.72 -18.66
C LEU A 69 11.22 6.41 -19.43
N LYS A 70 10.19 5.95 -20.19
CA LYS A 70 10.20 4.70 -20.97
C LYS A 70 10.52 3.44 -20.16
N GLN A 71 10.40 3.49 -18.83
CA GLN A 71 10.49 2.30 -17.99
C GLN A 71 9.16 1.56 -18.01
N LYS A 72 9.22 0.26 -18.27
CA LYS A 72 8.03 -0.59 -18.33
C LYS A 72 7.72 -1.08 -16.91
N PRO A 73 6.63 -0.62 -16.27
CA PRO A 73 6.24 -1.18 -14.99
C PRO A 73 5.95 -2.67 -15.14
N PHE A 74 6.47 -3.46 -14.20
CA PHE A 74 6.21 -4.89 -14.18
C PHE A 74 4.87 -5.15 -13.48
N ILE A 75 4.23 -6.30 -13.76
CA ILE A 75 2.93 -6.64 -13.18
C ILE A 75 2.96 -6.66 -11.64
N GLY A 76 4.12 -7.00 -11.07
CA GLY A 76 4.35 -6.96 -9.63
C GLY A 76 4.29 -5.55 -9.02
N THR A 77 4.64 -4.50 -9.77
CA THR A 77 4.55 -3.11 -9.30
C THR A 77 3.10 -2.68 -9.17
N ILE A 78 2.28 -3.01 -10.16
CA ILE A 78 0.84 -2.72 -10.13
C ILE A 78 0.17 -3.51 -9.01
N LEU A 79 0.50 -4.81 -8.88
CA LEU A 79 0.00 -5.64 -7.78
C LEU A 79 0.42 -5.11 -6.42
N ASN A 80 1.66 -4.61 -6.27
CA ASN A 80 2.14 -4.02 -5.03
C ASN A 80 1.28 -2.82 -4.61
N ILE A 81 1.14 -1.83 -5.50
CA ILE A 81 0.40 -0.59 -5.22
C ILE A 81 -1.05 -0.92 -4.84
N LEU A 82 -1.71 -1.78 -5.62
CA LEU A 82 -3.10 -2.17 -5.35
C LEU A 82 -3.23 -2.99 -4.06
N THR A 83 -2.33 -3.93 -3.81
CA THR A 83 -2.50 -4.85 -2.67
C THR A 83 -2.15 -4.17 -1.36
N ILE A 84 -1.01 -3.50 -1.27
CA ILE A 84 -0.55 -2.92 0.00
C ILE A 84 -1.54 -1.87 0.49
N GLY A 85 -1.90 -0.88 -0.34
CA GLY A 85 -2.83 0.18 0.07
C GLY A 85 -4.20 -0.35 0.53
N ASN A 86 -4.82 -1.24 -0.25
CA ASN A 86 -6.12 -1.80 0.13
C ASN A 86 -6.03 -2.67 1.39
N VAL A 87 -4.98 -3.48 1.54
CA VAL A 87 -4.81 -4.33 2.74
C VAL A 87 -4.53 -3.47 3.98
N THR A 88 -3.78 -2.38 3.85
CA THR A 88 -3.57 -1.43 4.95
C THR A 88 -4.90 -0.84 5.42
N ASP A 89 -5.74 -0.34 4.51
CA ASP A 89 -7.05 0.21 4.86
C ASP A 89 -7.99 -0.84 5.48
N ILE A 90 -7.94 -2.07 4.99
CA ILE A 90 -8.71 -3.20 5.56
C ILE A 90 -8.22 -3.49 6.99
N THR A 91 -6.91 -3.53 7.17
CA THR A 91 -6.26 -3.81 8.46
C THR A 91 -6.66 -2.76 9.49
N MET A 92 -6.49 -1.48 9.17
CA MET A 92 -6.89 -0.36 10.02
C MET A 92 -8.40 -0.34 10.30
N HIS A 93 -9.23 -0.84 9.38
CA HIS A 93 -10.68 -0.91 9.61
C HIS A 93 -11.08 -1.98 10.63
N TYR A 94 -10.36 -3.10 10.70
CA TYR A 94 -10.69 -4.22 11.57
C TYR A 94 -9.94 -4.23 12.91
N ILE A 95 -8.78 -3.57 12.96
CA ILE A 95 -7.96 -3.48 14.16
C ILE A 95 -8.31 -2.20 14.91
N GLN A 96 -8.68 -2.36 16.18
CA GLN A 96 -8.89 -1.24 17.08
C GLN A 96 -7.55 -0.66 17.49
N SER A 97 -7.47 0.67 17.57
CA SER A 97 -6.30 1.32 18.13
C SER A 97 -6.16 0.92 19.61
N PRO A 98 -4.93 0.75 20.14
CA PRO A 98 -4.72 0.37 21.54
C PRO A 98 -5.39 1.31 22.55
N ASP A 99 -5.55 2.58 22.19
CA ASP A 99 -6.19 3.61 23.02
C ASP A 99 -7.70 3.37 23.21
N ASP A 100 -8.35 2.65 22.28
CA ASP A 100 -9.78 2.29 22.38
C ASP A 100 -10.04 1.07 23.29
N LEU A 101 -8.97 0.38 23.72
CA LEU A 101 -9.04 -0.85 24.51
C LEU A 101 -8.89 -0.63 26.02
N ILE A 102 -8.63 0.62 26.47
CA ILE A 102 -8.40 1.02 27.87
C ILE A 102 -9.52 1.94 28.33
#